data_AF-A0A8T6NE55-F1
#
_entry.id   AF-A0A8T6NE55-F1
#
_cell.length_a   1.000
_cell.length_b   1.000
_cell.length_c   1.000
_cell.angle_alpha   90.00
_cell.angle_beta   90.00
_cell.angle_gamma   90.00
#
_symmetry.space_group_name_H-M   'P 1'
#
loop_
_entity.id
_entity.type
_entity.pdbx_description
1 polymer ?
#
loop_
_entity_poly.entity_id
_entity_poly.type
_entity_poly.pdbx_seq_one_letter_code
_entity_poly.pdbx_strand_id
1 'polypeptide(L)'
;YSKVILLHNEYVTKKEFGAITSHPNVVYLYPNALYAEVKTDYSKNTITLVRGHNYPSKEIRNGFDWKFDNSKLEYDRDCKKIQFNRIDNGWMLNCYPENIIHKSLKFLEAIKNL
;
A
#
# COMPACT_ATOMS: atom_id res chain seq x y z
N TYR A 1 8.19 15.46 -4.10
CA TYR A 1 7.15 15.46 -5.14
C TYR A 1 5.89 16.08 -4.56
N SER A 2 4.93 16.57 -5.35
CA SER A 2 3.67 17.11 -4.83
C SER A 2 2.65 16.01 -4.49
N LYS A 3 2.80 14.84 -5.11
CA LYS A 3 2.02 13.62 -4.90
C LYS A 3 2.91 12.41 -5.08
N VAL A 4 2.68 11.37 -4.28
CA VAL A 4 3.23 10.02 -4.49
C VAL A 4 2.05 9.08 -4.77
N ILE A 5 2.13 8.28 -5.83
CA ILE A 5 1.17 7.22 -6.11
C ILE A 5 1.85 5.90 -5.74
N LEU A 6 1.35 5.24 -4.71
CA LEU A 6 1.86 3.94 -4.26
C LEU A 6 1.00 2.83 -4.88
N LEU A 7 1.66 1.90 -5.57
CA LEU A 7 1.01 0.73 -6.14
C LEU A 7 0.97 -0.39 -5.07
N HIS A 8 1.19 -1.64 -5.48
CA HIS A 8 1.16 -2.79 -4.59
C HIS A 8 2.50 -3.04 -3.88
N ASN A 9 3.01 -2.01 -3.19
CA ASN A 9 4.23 -2.10 -2.39
C ASN A 9 3.94 -2.77 -1.04
N GLU A 10 3.68 -4.08 -1.07
CA GLU A 10 3.35 -4.89 0.10
C GLU A 10 4.53 -5.03 1.07
N TYR A 11 5.72 -5.30 0.52
CA TYR A 11 6.97 -5.45 1.26
C TYR A 11 7.83 -4.19 1.09
N VAL A 12 8.16 -3.54 2.20
CA VAL A 12 8.99 -2.33 2.21
C VAL A 12 9.97 -2.36 3.37
N THR A 13 11.08 -1.65 3.20
CA THR A 13 12.01 -1.39 4.31
C THR A 13 11.42 -0.35 5.26
N LYS A 14 11.89 -0.35 6.51
CA LYS A 14 11.53 0.68 7.49
C LYS A 14 11.80 2.11 7.01
N LYS A 15 12.87 2.30 6.23
CA LYS A 15 13.22 3.60 5.63
C LYS A 15 12.19 4.03 4.57
N GLU A 16 11.79 3.12 3.70
CA GLU A 16 10.74 3.37 2.69
C GLU A 16 9.40 3.65 3.35
N PHE A 17 9.00 2.84 4.34
CA PHE A 17 7.79 3.08 5.12
C PHE A 17 7.77 4.49 5.71
N GLY A 18 8.85 4.91 6.38
CA GLY A 18 8.97 6.26 6.95
C GLY A 18 8.91 7.36 5.89
N ALA A 19 9.58 7.18 4.74
CA ALA A 19 9.56 8.16 3.66
C ALA A 19 8.18 8.29 3.00
N ILE A 20 7.46 7.17 2.81
CA ILE A 20 6.12 7.15 2.24
C ILE A 20 5.13 7.79 3.22
N THR A 21 5.11 7.35 4.48
CA THR A 21 4.11 7.80 5.47
C THR A 21 4.33 9.24 5.95
N SER A 22 5.53 9.79 5.81
CA SER A 22 5.80 11.21 6.09
C SER A 22 5.46 12.16 4.93
N HIS A 23 5.24 11.63 3.72
CA HIS A 23 4.85 12.45 2.58
C HIS A 23 3.40 12.94 2.76
N PRO A 24 3.09 14.25 2.59
CA PRO A 24 1.79 14.81 2.95
C PRO A 24 0.64 14.45 2.00
N ASN A 25 0.97 13.94 0.81
CA ASN A 25 -0.02 13.54 -0.20
C ASN A 25 0.39 12.24 -0.90
N VAL A 26 -0.08 11.11 -0.35
CA VAL A 26 0.12 9.77 -0.91
C VAL A 26 -1.23 9.20 -1.34
N VAL A 27 -1.30 8.73 -2.59
CA VAL A 27 -2.42 7.94 -3.09
C VAL A 27 -2.02 6.47 -3.00
N TYR A 28 -2.56 5.75 -2.02
CA TYR A 28 -2.42 4.31 -1.86
C TYR A 28 -3.41 3.63 -2.79
N LEU A 29 -2.93 3.25 -3.98
CA LEU A 29 -3.80 2.80 -5.06
C LEU A 29 -4.20 1.33 -4.93
N TYR A 30 -3.38 0.51 -4.28
CA TYR A 30 -3.67 -0.89 -4.02
C TYR A 30 -3.84 -1.12 -2.51
N PRO A 31 -4.83 -1.93 -2.09
CA PRO A 31 -4.87 -2.46 -0.74
C PRO A 31 -3.63 -3.29 -0.43
N ASN A 32 -3.41 -3.57 0.86
CA ASN A 32 -2.30 -4.41 1.32
C ASN A 32 -0.89 -3.83 1.02
N ALA A 33 -0.80 -2.53 0.70
CA ALA A 33 0.47 -1.83 0.69
C ALA A 33 1.00 -1.62 2.12
N LEU A 34 2.33 -1.53 2.27
CA LEU A 34 3.01 -1.35 3.55
C LEU A 34 2.68 -2.45 4.59
N TYR A 35 2.50 -3.68 4.13
CA TYR A 35 2.07 -4.78 4.97
C TYR A 35 3.23 -5.49 5.69
N ALA A 36 4.39 -5.63 5.05
CA ALA A 36 5.51 -6.38 5.60
C ALA A 36 6.80 -5.55 5.63
N GLU A 37 7.51 -5.61 6.76
CA GLU A 37 8.84 -5.02 6.91
C GLU A 37 9.89 -5.98 6.38
N VAL A 38 10.74 -5.51 5.48
CA VAL A 38 11.90 -6.24 4.98
C VAL A 38 13.21 -5.50 5.24
N LYS A 39 14.31 -6.25 5.25
CA LYS A 39 15.67 -5.71 5.15
C LYS A 39 16.30 -6.17 3.84
N THR A 40 17.08 -5.29 3.23
CA THR A 40 17.86 -5.59 2.01
C THR A 40 19.33 -5.72 2.35
N ASP A 41 20.00 -6.71 1.77
CA ASP A 41 21.47 -6.84 1.76
C ASP A 41 21.92 -6.88 0.30
N TYR A 42 22.33 -5.71 -0.21
CA TYR A 42 22.77 -5.55 -1.59
C TYR A 42 24.10 -6.25 -1.88
N SER A 43 24.94 -6.48 -0.88
CA SER A 43 26.20 -7.22 -1.07
C SER A 43 25.93 -8.70 -1.36
N LYS A 44 24.84 -9.23 -0.80
CA LYS A 44 24.42 -10.64 -0.97
C LYS A 44 23.26 -10.81 -1.94
N ASN A 45 22.71 -9.73 -2.48
CA ASN A 45 21.48 -9.73 -3.28
C ASN A 45 20.30 -10.44 -2.59
N THR A 46 20.12 -10.19 -1.28
CA THR A 46 19.02 -10.81 -0.52
C THR A 46 18.06 -9.78 0.06
N ILE A 47 16.80 -10.21 0.19
CA ILE A 47 15.74 -9.52 0.93
C ILE A 47 15.28 -10.49 2.01
N THR A 48 15.19 -10.03 3.25
CA THR A 48 14.74 -10.85 4.38
C THR A 48 13.51 -10.23 5.03
N LEU A 49 12.47 -11.03 5.24
CA LEU A 49 11.31 -10.63 6.05
C LEU A 49 11.74 -10.39 7.50
N VAL A 50 11.45 -9.20 8.01
CA VAL A 50 11.68 -8.81 9.40
C VAL A 50 10.41 -9.01 10.21
N ARG A 51 9.25 -8.58 9.67
CA ARG A 51 7.96 -8.64 10.38
C ARG A 51 6.78 -8.53 9.42
N GLY A 52 5.71 -9.29 9.67
CA GLY A 52 4.50 -9.34 8.83
C GLY A 52 4.08 -10.79 8.56
N HIS A 53 2.88 -11.03 8.02
CA HIS A 53 2.41 -12.38 7.65
C HIS A 53 2.65 -13.46 8.72
N ASN A 54 2.17 -13.26 9.95
CA ASN A 54 2.33 -14.23 11.04
C ASN A 54 3.81 -14.48 11.44
N TYR A 55 4.71 -13.55 11.10
CA TYR A 55 6.13 -13.58 11.45
C TYR A 55 6.55 -12.32 12.24
N PRO A 56 7.40 -12.45 13.28
CA PRO A 56 7.90 -13.71 13.85
C PRO A 56 6.89 -14.46 14.73
N SER A 57 5.70 -13.90 14.99
CA SER A 57 4.64 -14.57 15.74
C SER A 57 3.30 -14.53 14.99
N LYS A 58 2.43 -15.52 15.26
CA LYS A 58 1.19 -15.76 14.52
C LYS A 58 0.16 -14.64 14.66
N GLU A 59 0.31 -13.79 15.64
CA GLU A 59 -0.59 -12.69 15.96
C GLU A 59 -0.29 -11.47 15.08
N ILE A 60 0.93 -11.39 14.52
CA ILE A 60 1.38 -10.28 13.69
C ILE A 60 0.73 -10.38 12.31
N ARG A 61 -0.01 -9.34 11.93
CA ARG A 61 -0.56 -9.16 10.58
C ARG A 61 0.31 -8.20 9.80
N ASN A 62 0.21 -6.92 10.11
CA ASN A 62 1.02 -5.85 9.53
C ASN A 62 2.36 -5.68 10.28
N GLY A 63 3.46 -5.59 9.54
CA GLY A 63 4.83 -5.47 10.05
C GLY A 63 5.16 -4.13 10.69
N PHE A 64 4.37 -3.09 10.43
CA PHE A 64 4.57 -1.73 10.92
C PHE A 64 3.53 -1.26 11.93
N ASP A 65 2.56 -2.13 12.29
CA ASP A 65 1.35 -1.75 13.03
C ASP A 65 0.65 -0.54 12.40
N TRP A 66 0.60 -0.52 11.06
CA TRP A 66 0.06 0.61 10.33
C TRP A 66 -1.41 0.83 10.66
N LYS A 67 -1.75 1.99 11.23
CA LYS A 67 -3.11 2.30 11.71
C LYS A 67 -4.17 2.31 10.59
N PHE A 68 -3.74 2.46 9.35
CA PHE A 68 -4.60 2.43 8.16
C PHE A 68 -4.42 1.15 7.34
N ASP A 69 -4.01 0.04 7.98
CA ASP A 69 -3.94 -1.28 7.34
C ASP A 69 -5.31 -1.63 6.71
N ASN A 70 -5.31 -1.74 5.38
CA ASN A 70 -6.47 -2.08 4.58
C ASN A 70 -6.31 -3.45 3.87
N SER A 71 -5.39 -4.30 4.33
CA SER A 71 -5.09 -5.62 3.75
C SER A 71 -6.32 -6.48 3.49
N LYS A 72 -7.35 -6.42 4.36
CA LYS A 72 -8.62 -7.13 4.17
C LYS A 72 -9.34 -6.81 2.84
N LEU A 73 -9.07 -5.65 2.25
CA LEU A 73 -9.69 -5.20 0.99
C LEU A 73 -8.99 -5.78 -0.27
N GLU A 74 -7.86 -6.48 -0.12
CA GLU A 74 -7.14 -7.10 -1.25
C GLU A 74 -7.99 -8.14 -2.01
N TYR A 75 -8.98 -8.72 -1.33
CA TYR A 75 -9.87 -9.72 -1.90
C TYR A 75 -11.04 -9.12 -2.70
N ASP A 76 -11.31 -7.82 -2.59
CA ASP A 76 -12.31 -7.13 -3.44
C ASP A 76 -11.72 -6.81 -4.81
N ARG A 77 -11.66 -7.82 -5.68
CA ARG A 77 -11.14 -7.72 -7.06
C ARG A 77 -12.20 -7.28 -8.07
N ASP A 78 -13.47 -7.36 -7.70
CA ASP A 78 -14.59 -6.89 -8.50
C ASP A 78 -14.64 -5.36 -8.49
N CYS A 79 -14.27 -4.75 -7.36
CA CYS A 79 -14.08 -3.32 -7.20
C CYS A 79 -15.28 -2.52 -7.73
N LYS A 80 -16.50 -3.03 -7.47
CA LYS A 80 -17.77 -2.47 -7.98
C LYS A 80 -18.16 -1.16 -7.31
N LYS A 81 -17.68 -0.93 -6.09
CA LYS A 81 -17.97 0.26 -5.26
C LYS A 81 -16.70 1.04 -4.96
N ILE A 82 -16.03 1.49 -6.03
CA ILE A 82 -14.78 2.26 -5.98
C ILE A 82 -14.96 3.52 -5.13
N GLN A 83 -14.10 3.70 -4.14
CA GLN A 83 -14.03 4.91 -3.32
C GLN A 83 -12.60 5.15 -2.85
N PHE A 84 -12.18 6.42 -2.88
CA PHE A 84 -10.97 6.87 -2.21
C PHE A 84 -11.32 7.41 -0.83
N ASN A 85 -10.81 6.76 0.20
CA ASN A 85 -10.99 7.16 1.60
C ASN A 85 -9.86 8.11 2.01
N ARG A 86 -10.19 9.23 2.64
CA ARG A 86 -9.20 10.18 3.16
C ARG A 86 -8.53 9.60 4.40
N ILE A 87 -7.21 9.75 4.48
CA ILE A 87 -6.40 9.47 5.66
C ILE A 87 -5.46 10.66 5.94
N ASP A 88 -4.70 10.59 7.04
CA ASP A 88 -3.86 11.71 7.51
C ASP A 88 -2.90 12.25 6.44
N ASN A 89 -2.25 11.36 5.70
CA ASN A 89 -1.21 11.71 4.73
C ASN A 89 -1.63 11.49 3.27
N GLY A 90 -2.93 11.38 2.99
CA GLY A 90 -3.45 11.26 1.62
C GLY A 90 -4.74 10.47 1.49
N TRP A 91 -4.78 9.55 0.53
CA TRP A 91 -5.99 8.83 0.11
C TRP A 91 -5.72 7.34 -0.11
N MET A 92 -6.66 6.48 0.29
CA MET A 92 -6.58 5.04 0.07
C MET A 92 -7.74 4.53 -0.77
N LEU A 93 -7.45 3.71 -1.78
CA LEU A 93 -8.48 2.99 -2.50
C LEU A 93 -9.07 1.87 -1.63
N ASN A 94 -10.37 1.61 -1.77
CA ASN A 94 -11.10 0.63 -0.98
C ASN A 94 -11.27 -0.76 -1.64
N CYS A 95 -10.59 -1.04 -2.75
CA CYS A 95 -10.65 -2.32 -3.47
C CYS A 95 -9.41 -2.53 -4.34
N TYR A 96 -9.22 -3.74 -4.86
CA TYR A 96 -8.07 -4.12 -5.68
C TYR A 96 -8.31 -3.74 -7.16
N PRO A 97 -7.60 -2.75 -7.73
CA PRO A 97 -8.02 -2.08 -8.97
C PRO A 97 -7.58 -2.75 -10.27
N GLU A 98 -6.92 -3.91 -10.23
CA GLU A 98 -6.25 -4.52 -11.39
C GLU A 98 -7.17 -4.70 -12.61
N ASN A 99 -8.43 -5.05 -12.35
CA ASN A 99 -9.41 -5.29 -13.40
C ASN A 99 -10.00 -4.03 -14.03
N ILE A 100 -9.82 -2.86 -13.41
CA ILE A 100 -10.46 -1.59 -13.80
C ILE A 100 -9.47 -0.49 -14.19
N ILE A 101 -8.24 -0.53 -13.66
CA ILE A 101 -7.28 0.58 -13.77
C ILE A 101 -6.95 0.94 -15.22
N HIS A 102 -6.82 -0.06 -16.08
CA HIS A 102 -6.49 0.09 -17.50
C HIS A 102 -7.72 0.25 -18.40
N LYS A 103 -8.94 0.14 -17.86
CA LYS A 103 -10.20 0.15 -18.64
C LYS A 103 -10.99 1.45 -18.49
N SER A 104 -10.70 2.26 -17.49
CA SER A 104 -11.51 3.43 -17.13
C SER A 104 -10.69 4.72 -17.11
N LEU A 105 -10.85 5.53 -18.17
CA LEU A 105 -10.27 6.88 -18.23
C LEU A 105 -10.74 7.75 -17.07
N LYS A 106 -12.02 7.64 -16.67
CA LYS A 106 -12.57 8.38 -15.52
C LYS A 106 -11.86 8.03 -14.21
N PHE A 107 -11.48 6.77 -14.03
CA PHE A 107 -10.74 6.34 -12.85
C PHE A 107 -9.30 6.87 -12.86
N LEU A 108 -8.64 6.84 -14.02
CA LEU A 108 -7.30 7.44 -14.17
C LEU A 108 -7.32 8.96 -13.94
N GLU A 109 -8.36 9.65 -14.42
CA GLU A 109 -8.58 11.07 -14.15
C GLU A 109 -8.81 11.34 -12.66
N ALA A 110 -9.58 10.50 -11.97
CA ALA A 110 -9.74 10.61 -10.51
C ALA A 110 -8.40 10.51 -9.78
N ILE A 111 -7.55 9.53 -10.10
CA ILE A 111 -6.21 9.39 -9.51
C ILE A 111 -5.35 10.64 -9.77
N LYS A 112 -5.42 11.19 -10.99
CA LYS A 112 -4.70 12.40 -11.37
C LYS A 112 -5.11 13.61 -10.52
N ASN A 113 -6.38 13.73 -10.16
CA ASN A 113 -6.95 14.91 -9.50
C ASN A 113 -6.94 14.87 -7.96
N LEU A 114 -6.54 13.76 -7.33
CA LEU A 114 -6.37 13.65 -5.87
C LEU A 114 -5.24 14.50 -5.28
#